data_AF-A0A6V7I1M3-F1
#
_entry.id   AF-A0A6V7I1M3-F1
#
_cell.length_a   1.000
_cell.length_b   1.000
_cell.length_c   1.000
_cell.angle_alpha   90.00
_cell.angle_beta   90.00
_cell.angle_gamma   90.00
#
_symmetry.space_group_name_H-M   'P 1'
#
loop_
_entity.id
_entity.type
_entity.pdbx_description
1 polymer ?
#
loop_
_entity_poly.entity_id
_entity_poly.type
_entity_poly.pdbx_seq_one_letter_code
_entity_poly.pdbx_strand_id
1 'polypeptide(L)'
;NRVQSWFPQLLPTPRYAHFDESIELTAESVANDVIRYLLKEDVYLISRDPVSRSMRHNVYQMLNRHSILFTSMVNRLNVVPDTAYEAFTGVADELFLNGGVTWARIICLYAFMGRLALWARDGRMNELKKKLPLYVARYIGEEIGYFIKGYGGW
;
A
#
# COMPACT_ATOMS: atom_id res chain seq x y z
N ASN A 1 30.93 52.24 -10.55
CA ASN A 1 31.31 51.35 -9.42
C ASN A 1 30.03 50.85 -8.75
N ARG A 2 29.29 49.87 -9.30
CA ARG A 2 29.64 48.47 -9.59
C ARG A 2 29.83 47.61 -8.33
N VAL A 3 28.84 47.61 -7.42
CA VAL A 3 28.70 46.58 -6.37
C VAL A 3 27.21 46.34 -6.02
N GLN A 4 26.41 45.92 -7.01
CA GLN A 4 25.04 45.38 -6.79
C GLN A 4 24.82 44.09 -7.60
N SER A 5 25.90 43.33 -7.83
CA SER A 5 25.89 42.20 -8.77
C SER A 5 26.50 40.92 -8.21
N TRP A 6 26.26 40.58 -6.93
CA TRP A 6 26.98 39.43 -6.36
C TRP A 6 26.23 38.40 -5.52
N PHE A 7 24.91 38.46 -5.26
CA PHE A 7 24.21 37.27 -4.73
C PHE A 7 22.70 37.21 -5.06
N PRO A 8 22.29 36.74 -6.25
CA PRO A 8 20.90 36.33 -6.49
C PRO A 8 20.77 34.80 -6.33
N GLN A 9 21.12 34.22 -5.17
CA GLN A 9 20.93 32.78 -4.92
C GLN A 9 20.67 32.45 -3.44
N LEU A 10 19.60 33.02 -2.87
CA LEU A 10 18.88 32.39 -1.76
C LEU A 10 17.36 32.50 -1.97
N LEU A 11 16.93 32.39 -3.23
CA LEU A 11 15.57 31.92 -3.48
C LEU A 11 15.53 30.46 -3.02
N PRO A 12 14.57 30.06 -2.16
CA PRO A 12 14.25 28.65 -2.03
C PRO A 12 14.02 28.15 -3.44
N THR A 13 14.83 27.19 -3.89
CA THR A 13 14.50 26.42 -5.07
C THR A 13 13.05 25.96 -4.89
N PRO A 14 12.18 26.05 -5.91
CA PRO A 14 10.96 25.29 -5.89
C PRO A 14 11.40 23.83 -6.01
N ARG A 15 11.85 23.24 -4.88
CA ARG A 15 11.77 21.80 -4.68
C ARG A 15 10.32 21.52 -5.01
N TYR A 16 10.14 20.81 -6.12
CA TYR A 16 8.88 20.34 -6.65
C TYR A 16 7.75 20.67 -5.72
N ALA A 17 6.87 21.58 -6.13
CA ALA A 17 5.52 21.63 -5.61
C ALA A 17 4.97 20.21 -5.77
N HIS A 18 5.27 19.36 -4.79
CA HIS A 18 4.76 18.03 -4.68
C HIS A 18 3.29 18.30 -4.54
N PHE A 19 2.55 17.95 -5.58
CA PHE A 19 1.17 17.58 -5.42
C PHE A 19 1.12 16.76 -4.13
N ASP A 20 0.56 17.33 -3.06
CA ASP A 20 0.24 16.62 -1.83
C ASP A 20 -0.92 15.69 -2.18
N GLU A 21 -0.63 14.71 -3.04
CA GLU A 21 -1.54 13.62 -3.31
C GLU A 21 -1.69 12.92 -1.96
N SER A 22 -2.93 12.85 -1.48
CA SER A 22 -3.23 12.28 -0.16
C SER A 22 -2.52 10.93 -0.03
N ILE A 23 -1.86 10.69 1.10
CA ILE A 23 -1.21 9.40 1.41
C ILE A 23 -2.15 8.23 1.11
N GLU A 24 -3.44 8.42 1.36
CA GLU A 24 -4.53 7.50 1.05
C GLU A 24 -4.68 7.23 -0.46
N LEU A 25 -4.63 8.26 -1.32
CA LEU A 25 -4.71 8.10 -2.77
C LEU A 25 -3.50 7.33 -3.32
N THR A 26 -2.29 7.66 -2.85
CA THR A 26 -1.09 6.88 -3.22
C THR A 26 -1.20 5.45 -2.70
N ALA A 27 -1.70 5.25 -1.47
CA ALA A 27 -1.91 3.92 -0.91
C ALA A 27 -2.85 3.08 -1.77
N GLU A 28 -3.96 3.66 -2.22
CA GLU A 28 -4.95 3.03 -3.10
C GLU A 28 -4.36 2.68 -4.47
N SER A 29 -3.63 3.61 -5.07
CA SER A 29 -2.97 3.42 -6.37
C SER A 29 -1.97 2.26 -6.32
N VAL A 30 -1.11 2.24 -5.30
CA VAL A 30 -0.14 1.17 -5.07
C VAL A 30 -0.85 -0.17 -4.80
N ALA A 31 -1.97 -0.17 -4.06
CA ALA A 31 -2.72 -1.38 -3.75
C ALA A 31 -3.36 -1.98 -5.01
N ASN A 32 -4.00 -1.15 -5.84
CA ASN A 32 -4.53 -1.55 -7.15
C ASN A 32 -3.44 -2.16 -8.03
N ASP A 33 -2.28 -1.51 -8.09
CA ASP A 33 -1.16 -1.96 -8.89
C ASP A 33 -0.58 -3.31 -8.42
N VAL A 34 -0.46 -3.51 -7.10
CA VAL A 34 -0.08 -4.81 -6.51
C VAL A 34 -1.08 -5.90 -6.90
N ILE A 35 -2.38 -5.64 -6.79
CA ILE A 35 -3.43 -6.61 -7.15
C ILE A 35 -3.35 -6.97 -8.64
N ARG A 36 -3.27 -5.98 -9.55
CA ARG A 36 -3.10 -6.21 -10.99
C ARG A 36 -1.91 -7.12 -11.28
N TYR A 37 -0.77 -6.82 -10.66
CA TYR A 37 0.45 -7.60 -10.83
C TYR A 37 0.35 -9.05 -10.33
N LEU A 38 -0.28 -9.27 -9.18
CA LEU A 38 -0.43 -10.61 -8.58
C LEU A 38 -1.46 -11.45 -9.34
N LEU A 39 -2.59 -10.85 -9.72
CA LEU A 39 -3.67 -11.56 -10.42
C LEU A 39 -3.40 -11.75 -11.92
N LYS A 40 -2.41 -11.02 -12.47
CA LYS A 40 -2.14 -10.94 -13.92
C LYS A 40 -3.32 -10.37 -14.70
N GLU A 41 -4.04 -9.44 -14.07
CA GLU A 41 -5.18 -8.71 -14.64
C GLU A 41 -4.72 -7.29 -15.02
N ASP A 42 -5.27 -6.74 -16.10
CA ASP A 42 -4.98 -5.37 -16.59
C ASP A 42 -3.48 -5.01 -16.62
N VAL A 43 -2.65 -5.94 -17.08
CA VAL A 43 -1.18 -5.85 -17.03
C VAL A 43 -0.64 -4.59 -17.72
N TYR A 44 -1.36 -4.05 -18.70
CA TYR A 44 -1.04 -2.80 -19.39
C TYR A 44 -1.18 -1.55 -18.51
N LEU A 45 -1.91 -1.64 -17.40
CA LEU A 45 -2.08 -0.58 -16.39
C LEU A 45 -1.11 -0.72 -15.21
N ILE A 46 -0.15 -1.65 -15.27
CA ILE A 46 0.88 -1.76 -14.24
C ILE A 46 1.77 -0.52 -14.30
N SER A 47 1.86 0.17 -13.17
CA SER A 47 2.59 1.41 -13.07
C SER A 47 4.10 1.19 -13.18
N ARG A 48 4.76 2.14 -13.85
CA ARG A 48 6.22 2.20 -13.97
C ARG A 48 6.88 2.98 -12.84
N ASP A 49 6.09 3.67 -12.02
CA ASP A 49 6.59 4.48 -10.91
C ASP A 49 7.42 3.64 -9.92
N PRO A 50 8.42 4.25 -9.27
CA PRO A 50 9.34 3.53 -8.41
C PRO A 50 8.68 2.99 -7.13
N VAL A 51 7.68 3.68 -6.57
CA VAL A 51 6.99 3.28 -5.34
C VAL A 51 6.21 1.99 -5.59
N SER A 52 5.33 1.98 -6.60
CA SER A 52 4.56 0.79 -6.99
C SER A 52 5.49 -0.37 -7.37
N ARG A 53 6.56 -0.10 -8.13
CA ARG A 53 7.54 -1.14 -8.48
C ARG A 53 8.21 -1.75 -7.25
N SER A 54 8.64 -0.92 -6.31
CA SER A 54 9.25 -1.36 -5.05
C SER A 54 8.26 -2.16 -4.20
N MET A 55 7.03 -1.66 -4.05
CA MET A 55 5.99 -2.35 -3.29
C MET A 55 5.68 -3.72 -3.91
N ARG A 56 5.43 -3.78 -5.22
CA ARG A 56 5.20 -5.06 -5.93
C ARG A 56 6.31 -6.06 -5.69
N HIS A 57 7.57 -5.62 -5.80
CA HIS A 57 8.73 -6.49 -5.57
C HIS A 57 8.74 -7.04 -4.14
N ASN A 58 8.62 -6.16 -3.14
CA ASN A 58 8.67 -6.54 -1.74
C ASN A 58 7.49 -7.43 -1.32
N VAL A 59 6.28 -7.11 -1.79
CA VAL A 59 5.08 -7.93 -1.57
C VAL A 59 5.24 -9.32 -2.18
N TYR A 60 5.74 -9.41 -3.41
CA TYR A 60 6.00 -10.69 -4.07
C TYR A 60 7.00 -11.54 -3.27
N GLN A 61 8.10 -10.94 -2.80
CA GLN A 61 9.08 -11.63 -1.95
C GLN A 61 8.48 -12.09 -0.62
N MET A 62 7.69 -11.24 0.03
CA MET A 62 7.00 -11.55 1.29
C MET A 62 6.05 -12.75 1.13
N LEU A 63 5.23 -12.74 0.08
CA LEU A 63 4.28 -13.81 -0.22
C LEU A 63 4.97 -15.13 -0.56
N ASN A 64 6.09 -15.09 -1.28
CA ASN A 64 6.85 -16.28 -1.62
C ASN A 64 7.53 -16.90 -0.40
N ARG A 65 8.18 -16.07 0.44
CA ARG A 65 8.90 -16.55 1.62
C ARG A 65 7.98 -17.09 2.71
N HIS A 66 6.78 -16.52 2.85
CA HIS A 66 5.84 -16.85 3.93
C HIS A 66 4.52 -17.42 3.40
N SER A 67 4.56 -18.14 2.28
CA SER A 67 3.35 -18.57 1.55
C SER A 67 2.37 -19.37 2.41
N ILE A 68 2.85 -20.29 3.24
CA ILE A 68 2.03 -21.14 4.12
C ILE A 68 1.29 -20.31 5.17
N LEU A 69 1.97 -19.32 5.78
CA LEU A 69 1.39 -18.43 6.78
C LEU A 69 0.23 -17.65 6.18
N PHE A 70 0.45 -16.96 5.05
CA PHE A 70 -0.57 -16.16 4.39
C PHE A 70 -1.76 -16.99 3.92
N THR A 71 -1.54 -18.21 3.40
CA THR A 71 -2.65 -19.11 3.01
C THR A 71 -3.46 -19.50 4.22
N SER A 72 -2.79 -19.85 5.32
CA SER A 72 -3.44 -20.27 6.56
C SER A 72 -4.26 -19.13 7.18
N MET A 73 -3.79 -17.89 7.11
CA MET A 73 -4.55 -16.72 7.56
C MET A 73 -5.84 -16.55 6.77
N VAL A 74 -5.78 -16.44 5.44
CA VAL A 74 -6.99 -16.21 4.62
C VAL A 74 -8.00 -17.35 4.68
N ASN A 75 -7.55 -18.60 4.89
CA ASN A 75 -8.45 -19.74 5.07
C ASN A 75 -9.18 -19.74 6.43
N ARG A 76 -8.61 -19.08 7.45
CA ARG A 76 -9.22 -18.94 8.78
C ARG A 76 -10.13 -17.73 8.87
N LEU A 77 -9.85 -16.71 8.07
CA LEU A 77 -10.75 -15.59 7.86
C LEU A 77 -12.04 -16.14 7.23
N ASN A 78 -13.08 -16.28 8.05
CA ASN A 78 -14.43 -16.59 7.58
C ASN A 78 -15.03 -15.36 6.89
N VAL A 79 -14.46 -14.94 5.77
CA VAL A 79 -14.84 -13.70 5.08
C VAL A 79 -16.19 -13.91 4.39
N VAL A 80 -17.20 -13.23 4.89
CA VAL A 80 -18.43 -12.94 4.15
C VAL A 80 -18.40 -11.48 3.68
N PRO A 81 -19.06 -11.13 2.55
CA PRO A 81 -18.99 -9.78 1.99
C PRO A 81 -19.31 -8.66 2.99
N ASP A 82 -20.24 -8.92 3.92
CA ASP A 82 -20.74 -7.95 4.89
C ASP A 82 -19.76 -7.69 6.05
N THR A 83 -18.81 -8.60 6.30
CA THR A 83 -17.84 -8.48 7.41
C THR A 83 -16.39 -8.39 6.93
N ALA A 84 -16.21 -8.25 5.61
CA ALA A 84 -14.88 -8.35 5.00
C ALA A 84 -13.98 -7.17 5.37
N TYR A 85 -14.57 -5.99 5.59
CA TYR A 85 -13.82 -4.82 6.03
C TYR A 85 -13.35 -4.99 7.47
N GLU A 86 -14.24 -5.36 8.37
CA GLU A 86 -13.96 -5.57 9.80
C GLU A 86 -12.91 -6.66 9.98
N ALA A 87 -13.02 -7.76 9.24
CA ALA A 87 -12.06 -8.84 9.31
C ALA A 87 -10.68 -8.44 8.76
N PHE A 88 -10.64 -7.60 7.71
CA PHE A 88 -9.40 -7.03 7.20
C PHE A 88 -8.73 -6.11 8.23
N THR A 89 -9.51 -5.17 8.79
CA THR A 89 -9.04 -4.20 9.79
C THR A 89 -8.56 -4.88 11.05
N GLY A 90 -9.26 -5.92 11.54
CA GLY A 90 -8.82 -6.67 12.72
C GLY A 90 -7.44 -7.32 12.54
N VAL A 91 -7.12 -7.84 11.35
CA VAL A 91 -5.78 -8.36 11.05
C VAL A 91 -4.75 -7.24 10.95
N ALA A 92 -5.13 -6.10 10.39
CA ALA A 92 -4.25 -4.93 10.31
C ALA A 92 -3.91 -4.41 11.72
N ASP A 93 -4.91 -4.29 12.59
CA ASP A 93 -4.71 -3.87 13.99
C ASP A 93 -3.75 -4.80 14.71
N GLU A 94 -3.94 -6.11 14.63
CA GLU A 94 -3.01 -7.09 15.22
C GLU A 94 -1.58 -6.96 14.68
N LEU A 95 -1.43 -6.67 13.39
CA LEU A 95 -0.12 -6.50 12.73
C LEU A 95 0.65 -5.29 13.26
N PHE A 96 -0.04 -4.20 13.63
CA PHE A 96 0.58 -2.96 14.07
C PHE A 96 0.58 -2.76 15.59
N LEU A 97 -0.30 -3.46 16.33
CA LEU A 97 -0.45 -3.34 17.78
C LEU A 97 0.87 -3.58 18.53
N ASN A 98 1.54 -4.69 18.23
CA ASN A 98 2.72 -5.12 18.99
C ASN A 98 4.00 -4.69 18.29
N GLY A 99 4.63 -3.58 18.69
CA GLY A 99 5.93 -3.14 18.13
C GLY A 99 5.85 -2.02 17.08
N GLY A 100 4.67 -1.41 16.93
CA GLY A 100 4.48 -0.18 16.17
C GLY A 100 4.54 -0.34 14.65
N VAL A 101 4.62 0.81 13.98
CA VAL A 101 4.60 0.92 12.52
C VAL A 101 6.02 0.83 11.96
N THR A 102 6.21 -0.02 10.95
CA THR A 102 7.44 -0.12 10.17
C THR A 102 7.13 -0.38 8.70
N TRP A 103 8.04 -0.02 7.79
CA TRP A 103 7.89 -0.32 6.36
C TRP A 103 7.70 -1.81 6.07
N ALA A 104 8.38 -2.70 6.81
CA ALA A 104 8.20 -4.15 6.66
C ALA A 104 6.78 -4.62 7.01
N ARG A 105 6.13 -3.99 8.00
CA ARG A 105 4.73 -4.27 8.35
C ARG A 105 3.75 -3.67 7.36
N ILE A 106 4.04 -2.49 6.81
CA ILE A 106 3.26 -1.94 5.69
C ILE A 106 3.32 -2.92 4.51
N ILE A 107 4.50 -3.39 4.13
CA ILE A 107 4.66 -4.43 3.09
C ILE A 107 3.87 -5.70 3.45
N CYS A 108 3.88 -6.11 4.72
CA CYS A 108 3.12 -7.27 5.20
C CYS A 108 1.60 -7.08 5.04
N LEU A 109 1.07 -5.88 5.32
CA LEU A 109 -0.34 -5.53 5.09
C LEU A 109 -0.72 -5.66 3.61
N TYR A 110 0.11 -5.12 2.70
CA TYR A 110 -0.11 -5.25 1.25
C TYR A 110 0.02 -6.70 0.78
N ALA A 111 0.92 -7.50 1.39
CA ALA A 111 1.00 -8.93 1.12
C ALA A 111 -0.25 -9.67 1.59
N PHE A 112 -0.78 -9.35 2.77
CA PHE A 112 -2.04 -9.91 3.26
C PHE A 112 -3.20 -9.58 2.31
N MET A 113 -3.34 -8.31 1.91
CA MET A 113 -4.30 -7.87 0.89
C MET A 113 -4.14 -8.66 -0.42
N GLY A 114 -2.91 -8.79 -0.92
CA GLY A 114 -2.61 -9.53 -2.15
C GLY A 114 -3.00 -11.02 -2.05
N ARG A 115 -2.77 -11.66 -0.90
CA ARG A 115 -3.21 -13.03 -0.67
C ARG A 115 -4.74 -13.13 -0.63
N LEU A 116 -5.42 -12.19 0.02
CA LEU A 116 -6.87 -12.15 0.08
C LEU A 116 -7.49 -11.93 -1.31
N ALA A 117 -6.86 -11.12 -2.16
CA ALA A 117 -7.27 -10.94 -3.55
C ALA A 117 -7.14 -12.23 -4.38
N LEU A 118 -6.03 -12.97 -4.21
CA LEU A 118 -5.83 -14.28 -4.85
C LEU A 118 -6.89 -15.29 -4.41
N TRP A 119 -7.16 -15.37 -3.10
CA TRP A 119 -8.20 -16.24 -2.54
C TRP A 119 -9.60 -15.86 -3.06
N ALA A 120 -9.91 -14.56 -3.11
CA ALA A 120 -11.19 -14.05 -3.62
C ALA A 120 -11.39 -14.33 -5.12
N ARG A 121 -10.32 -14.35 -5.93
CA ARG A 121 -10.39 -14.77 -7.34
C ARG A 121 -10.86 -16.22 -7.44
N ASP A 122 -10.25 -17.11 -6.64
CA ASP A 122 -10.54 -18.54 -6.68
C ASP A 122 -11.97 -18.83 -6.16
N GLY A 123 -12.45 -18.05 -5.18
CA GLY A 123 -13.83 -18.07 -4.67
C GLY A 123 -14.86 -17.29 -5.49
N ARG A 124 -14.48 -16.68 -6.63
CA ARG A 124 -15.33 -15.81 -7.48
C ARG A 124 -15.95 -14.60 -6.76
N MET A 125 -15.31 -14.11 -5.70
CA MET A 125 -15.71 -12.93 -4.92
C MET A 125 -15.16 -11.64 -5.54
N ASN A 126 -15.58 -11.32 -6.76
CA ASN A 126 -15.06 -10.17 -7.52
C ASN A 126 -15.27 -8.82 -6.82
N GLU A 127 -16.38 -8.66 -6.11
CA GLU A 127 -16.66 -7.43 -5.38
C GLU A 127 -15.72 -7.22 -4.19
N LEU A 128 -15.30 -8.31 -3.53
CA LEU A 128 -14.28 -8.22 -2.49
C LEU A 128 -12.96 -7.73 -3.07
N LYS A 129 -12.51 -8.31 -4.20
CA LYS A 129 -11.27 -7.88 -4.88
C LYS A 129 -11.24 -6.37 -5.16
N LYS A 130 -12.36 -5.81 -5.64
CA LYS A 130 -12.47 -4.38 -5.98
C LYS A 130 -12.41 -3.47 -4.75
N LYS A 131 -12.86 -3.95 -3.59
CA LYS A 131 -12.87 -3.17 -2.34
C LYS A 131 -11.55 -3.21 -1.59
N LEU A 132 -10.71 -4.25 -1.80
CA LEU A 132 -9.44 -4.40 -1.07
C LEU A 132 -8.49 -3.19 -1.16
N PRO A 133 -8.29 -2.54 -2.33
CA PRO A 133 -7.51 -1.31 -2.40
C PRO A 133 -8.03 -0.20 -1.48
N LEU A 134 -9.35 -0.04 -1.40
CA LEU A 134 -10.00 0.97 -0.55
C LEU A 134 -9.79 0.66 0.94
N TYR A 135 -9.81 -0.62 1.30
CA TYR A 135 -9.58 -1.04 2.70
C TYR A 135 -8.16 -0.70 3.15
N VAL A 136 -7.17 -1.03 2.31
CA VAL A 136 -5.77 -0.65 2.56
C VAL A 136 -5.61 0.87 2.58
N ALA A 137 -6.18 1.57 1.60
CA ALA A 137 -6.05 3.02 1.49
C ALA A 137 -6.57 3.73 2.73
N ARG A 138 -7.78 3.39 3.16
CA ARG A 138 -8.42 3.94 4.34
C ARG A 138 -7.60 3.66 5.61
N TYR A 139 -7.21 2.40 5.83
CA TYR A 139 -6.40 2.04 6.99
C TYR A 139 -5.06 2.78 7.01
N ILE A 140 -4.40 2.87 5.85
CA ILE A 140 -3.14 3.60 5.75
C ILE A 140 -3.35 5.10 6.01
N GLY A 141 -4.39 5.70 5.44
CA GLY A 141 -4.71 7.11 5.62
C GLY A 141 -5.01 7.48 7.08
N GLU A 142 -5.85 6.67 7.73
CA GLU A 142 -6.32 6.89 9.11
C GLU A 142 -5.23 6.56 10.14
N GLU A 143 -4.64 5.36 10.07
CA GLU A 143 -3.81 4.81 11.15
C GLU A 143 -2.31 4.91 10.90
N ILE A 144 -1.87 4.98 9.64
CA ILE A 144 -0.44 4.85 9.28
C ILE A 144 0.13 6.11 8.63
N GLY A 145 -0.73 7.04 8.20
CA GLY A 145 -0.35 8.20 7.41
C GLY A 145 0.64 9.11 8.12
N TYR A 146 0.55 9.21 9.45
CA TYR A 146 1.50 9.97 10.26
C TYR A 146 2.92 9.41 10.15
N PHE A 147 3.08 8.09 10.13
CA PHE A 147 4.38 7.43 10.02
C PHE A 147 4.97 7.69 8.63
N ILE A 148 4.19 7.49 7.57
CA ILE A 148 4.67 7.69 6.20
C ILE A 148 5.14 9.14 6.02
N LYS A 149 4.35 10.13 6.45
CA LYS A 149 4.74 11.55 6.41
C LYS A 149 6.00 11.83 7.25
N GLY A 150 6.09 11.24 8.45
CA GLY A 150 7.23 11.41 9.35
C GLY A 150 8.54 10.82 8.83
N TYR A 151 8.48 9.82 7.95
CA TYR A 151 9.64 9.12 7.40
C TYR A 151 9.96 9.47 5.93
N GLY A 152 9.44 10.60 5.44
CA GLY A 152 9.83 11.17 4.14
C GLY A 152 8.88 10.85 2.98
N GLY A 153 7.72 10.26 3.25
CA GLY A 153 6.75 9.86 2.23
C GLY A 153 6.92 8.41 1.78
N TRP A 154 6.21 8.07 0.70
CA TRP A 154 6.24 6.76 0.05
C TRP A 154 7.54 6.43 -0.67
#